data_AF-A0A4V2IVC8-F1
#
_entry.id   AF-A0A4V2IVC8-F1
#
_cell.length_a   1.000
_cell.length_b   1.000
_cell.length_c   1.000
_cell.angle_alpha   90.00
_cell.angle_beta   90.00
_cell.angle_gamma   90.00
#
_symmetry.space_group_name_H-M   'P 1'
#
loop_
_entity.id
_entity.type
_entity.pdbx_description
1 polymer ?
#
loop_
_entity_poly.entity_id
_entity_poly.type
_entity_poly.pdbx_seq_one_letter_code
_entity_poly.pdbx_strand_id
1 'polypeptide(L)'
;MGIYEAIKETIKEAMKARDGKTLNFARVVKAELDRKGDGKPLPDAEAVKVLKALKEIALEQGNQFEVAFLDRFLPKEMSEEEIEAWIRENVDLSQFKTPLAAIGAVTKALGPKAPGEKVRRVIERLAR
;
A
#
# COMPACT_ATOMS: atom_id res chain seq x y z
N MET A 1 -0.30 11.44 -8.63
CA MET A 1 -0.18 12.12 -7.32
C MET A 1 0.12 11.05 -6.28
N GLY A 2 1.12 11.24 -5.43
CA GLY A 2 1.44 10.30 -4.36
C GLY A 2 0.39 10.31 -3.26
N ILE A 3 0.46 9.34 -2.35
CA ILE A 3 -0.53 9.19 -1.28
C ILE A 3 -0.50 10.39 -0.33
N TYR A 4 0.68 10.89 0.02
CA TYR A 4 0.83 12.04 0.90
C TYR A 4 0.11 13.29 0.35
N GLU A 5 0.31 13.57 -0.93
CA GLU A 5 -0.32 14.67 -1.65
C GLU A 5 -1.83 14.45 -1.79
N ALA A 6 -2.28 13.21 -2.04
CA ALA A 6 -3.70 12.88 -2.12
C ALA A 6 -4.43 13.11 -0.79
N ILE A 7 -3.80 12.80 0.34
CA ILE A 7 -4.34 13.11 1.68
C ILE A 7 -4.41 14.63 1.90
N LYS A 8 -3.39 15.39 1.49
CA LYS A 8 -3.42 16.86 1.56
C LYS A 8 -4.53 17.48 0.73
N GLU A 9 -4.75 16.99 -0.49
CA GLU A 9 -5.87 17.45 -1.32
C GLU A 9 -7.22 17.06 -0.71
N THR A 10 -7.33 15.86 -0.11
CA THR A 10 -8.55 15.43 0.58
C THR A 10 -8.90 16.34 1.76
N ILE A 11 -7.91 16.83 2.52
CA ILE A 11 -8.11 17.83 3.57
C ILE A 11 -8.70 19.12 2.99
N LYS A 12 -8.13 19.63 1.89
CA LYS A 12 -8.61 20.87 1.25
C LYS A 12 -10.05 20.71 0.75
N GLU A 13 -10.36 19.60 0.09
CA GLU A 13 -11.70 19.36 -0.45
C GLU A 13 -12.72 19.14 0.67
N ALA A 14 -12.37 18.42 1.74
CA ALA A 14 -13.24 18.26 2.91
C ALA A 14 -13.53 19.60 3.61
N MET A 15 -12.56 20.52 3.66
CA MET A 15 -12.78 21.89 4.17
C MET A 15 -13.79 22.65 3.32
N LYS A 16 -13.66 22.64 1.99
CA LYS A 16 -14.59 23.31 1.07
C LYS A 16 -16.00 22.73 1.18
N ALA A 17 -16.10 21.40 1.27
CA ALA A 17 -17.37 20.68 1.38
C ALA A 17 -18.01 20.75 2.77
N ARG A 18 -17.30 21.30 3.78
CA ARG A 18 -17.69 21.26 5.20
C ARG A 18 -17.92 19.84 5.73
N ASP A 19 -17.21 18.86 5.18
CA ASP A 19 -17.23 17.47 5.64
C ASP A 19 -16.28 17.31 6.85
N GLY A 20 -16.82 17.57 8.04
CA GLY A 20 -16.04 17.50 9.28
C GLY A 20 -15.49 16.10 9.58
N LYS A 21 -16.21 15.04 9.18
CA LYS A 21 -15.80 13.65 9.45
C LYS A 21 -14.57 13.28 8.63
N THR A 22 -14.61 13.52 7.32
CA THR A 22 -13.48 13.32 6.41
C THR A 22 -12.31 14.23 6.76
N LEU A 23 -12.57 15.50 7.06
CA LEU A 23 -11.53 16.46 7.42
C LEU A 23 -10.74 16.01 8.65
N ASN A 24 -11.43 15.60 9.72
CA ASN A 24 -10.79 15.20 10.96
C ASN A 24 -9.93 13.94 10.76
N PHE A 25 -10.46 12.92 10.09
CA PHE A 25 -9.70 11.70 9.89
C PHE A 25 -8.55 11.87 8.89
N ALA A 26 -8.73 12.65 7.82
CA ALA A 26 -7.64 12.97 6.90
C ALA A 26 -6.47 13.69 7.59
N ARG A 27 -6.74 14.54 8.59
CA ARG A 27 -5.70 15.18 9.43
C ARG A 27 -4.98 14.18 10.33
N VAL A 28 -5.69 13.21 10.90
CA VAL A 28 -5.07 12.10 11.67
C VAL A 28 -4.13 11.30 10.77
N VAL A 29 -4.60 10.89 9.59
CA VAL A 29 -3.77 10.15 8.63
C VAL A 29 -2.54 10.97 8.22
N LYS A 30 -2.70 12.27 7.93
CA LYS A 30 -1.56 13.15 7.63
C LYS A 30 -0.57 13.23 8.78
N ALA A 31 -1.04 13.37 10.03
CA ALA A 31 -0.17 13.45 11.20
C ALA A 31 0.66 12.17 11.40
N GLU A 32 0.08 10.99 11.14
CA GLU A 32 0.81 9.73 11.19
C GLU A 32 1.86 9.60 10.08
N LEU A 33 1.54 10.07 8.87
CA LEU A 33 2.51 10.14 7.77
C LEU A 33 3.65 11.11 8.10
N ASP A 34 3.34 12.30 8.63
CA ASP A 34 4.35 13.28 9.06
C ASP A 34 5.23 12.72 10.18
N ARG A 35 4.65 12.02 11.17
CA ARG A 35 5.39 11.38 12.27
C ARG A 35 6.39 10.36 11.74
N LYS A 36 5.99 9.55 10.76
CA LYS A 36 6.86 8.53 10.16
C LYS A 36 7.89 9.14 9.20
N GLY A 37 7.57 10.26 8.55
CA GLY A 37 8.42 10.97 7.59
C GLY A 37 9.26 12.11 8.18
N ASP A 38 9.29 12.27 9.51
CA ASP A 38 9.96 13.40 10.19
C ASP A 38 9.54 14.77 9.61
N GLY A 39 8.22 14.94 9.45
CA GLY A 39 7.59 16.13 8.88
C GLY A 39 7.70 16.27 7.35
N LYS A 40 8.33 15.31 6.67
CA LYS A 40 8.50 15.31 5.20
C LYS A 40 7.58 14.31 4.51
N PRO A 41 7.21 14.55 3.23
CA PRO A 41 6.48 13.57 2.43
C PRO A 41 7.20 12.21 2.40
N LEU A 42 6.43 11.14 2.59
CA LEU A 42 6.92 9.77 2.52
C LEU A 42 6.82 9.21 1.11
N PRO A 43 7.74 8.32 0.69
CA PRO A 43 7.53 7.47 -0.48
C PRO A 43 6.26 6.63 -0.30
N ASP A 44 5.51 6.40 -1.38
CA ASP A 44 4.24 5.66 -1.34
C ASP A 44 4.37 4.27 -0.71
N ALA A 45 5.49 3.58 -0.91
CA ALA A 45 5.73 2.28 -0.29
C ALA A 45 5.74 2.34 1.25
N GLU A 46 6.26 3.42 1.85
CA GLU A 46 6.23 3.62 3.30
C GLU A 46 4.86 4.15 3.76
N ALA A 47 4.22 5.02 2.97
CA ALA A 47 2.87 5.50 3.26
C ALA A 47 1.85 4.35 3.31
N VAL A 48 1.96 3.37 2.39
CA VAL A 48 1.11 2.16 2.39
C VAL A 48 1.24 1.37 3.68
N LYS A 49 2.45 1.27 4.27
CA LYS A 49 2.63 0.58 5.55
C LYS A 49 1.88 1.30 6.68
N VAL A 50 1.94 2.63 6.71
CA VAL A 50 1.21 3.45 7.70
C VAL A 50 -0.31 3.28 7.53
N LEU A 51 -0.81 3.35 6.30
CA LEU A 51 -2.24 3.21 6.01
C LEU A 51 -2.76 1.80 6.36
N LYS A 52 -1.98 0.74 6.09
CA LYS A 52 -2.33 -0.63 6.48
C LYS A 52 -2.42 -0.79 8.00
N ALA A 53 -1.46 -0.24 8.75
CA ALA A 53 -1.51 -0.27 10.22
C ALA A 53 -2.73 0.49 10.78
N LEU A 54 -3.05 1.67 10.23
CA LEU A 54 -4.25 2.40 10.62
C LEU A 54 -5.54 1.63 10.26
N LYS A 55 -5.54 0.91 9.15
CA LYS A 55 -6.69 0.10 8.73
C LYS A 55 -6.92 -1.07 9.68
N GLU A 56 -5.86 -1.73 10.13
CA GLU A 56 -5.95 -2.79 11.14
C GLU A 56 -6.56 -2.28 12.44
N ILE A 57 -6.11 -1.13 12.95
CA ILE A 57 -6.69 -0.47 14.13
C ILE A 57 -8.17 -0.15 13.90
N ALA A 58 -8.53 0.40 12.73
CA ALA A 58 -9.91 0.72 12.41
C ALA A 58 -10.81 -0.53 12.32
N LEU A 59 -10.28 -1.65 11.82
CA LEU A 59 -10.98 -2.94 11.78
C LEU A 59 -11.22 -3.47 13.20
N GLU A 60 -10.21 -3.44 14.07
CA GLU A 60 -10.33 -3.85 15.48
C GLU A 60 -11.37 -3.00 16.23
N GLN A 61 -11.47 -1.72 15.89
CA GLN A 61 -12.46 -0.79 16.45
C GLN A 61 -13.85 -0.89 15.81
N GLY A 62 -14.02 -1.71 14.76
CA GLY A 62 -15.27 -1.79 14.00
C GLY A 62 -15.62 -0.50 13.24
N ASN A 63 -14.66 0.39 13.01
CA ASN A 63 -14.88 1.69 12.40
C ASN A 63 -14.88 1.61 10.86
N GLN A 64 -16.03 1.24 10.31
CA GLN A 64 -16.23 1.06 8.86
C GLN A 64 -15.91 2.32 8.03
N PHE A 65 -16.08 3.51 8.59
CA PHE A 65 -15.76 4.74 7.90
C PHE A 65 -14.25 4.89 7.68
N GLU A 66 -13.45 4.65 8.70
CA GLU A 66 -12.00 4.77 8.61
C GLU A 66 -11.41 3.71 7.68
N VAL A 67 -11.93 2.48 7.75
CA VAL A 67 -11.58 1.40 6.82
C VAL A 67 -11.83 1.83 5.38
N ALA A 68 -13.04 2.30 5.07
CA ALA A 68 -13.41 2.76 3.72
C ALA A 68 -12.62 3.99 3.27
N PHE A 69 -12.30 4.91 4.19
CA PHE A 69 -11.46 6.06 3.89
C PHE A 69 -10.05 5.62 3.48
N LEU A 70 -9.41 4.74 4.25
CA LEU A 70 -8.05 4.26 4.00
C LEU A 70 -7.96 3.45 2.70
N ASP A 71 -8.98 2.65 2.40
CA ASP A 71 -9.05 1.84 1.18
C ASP A 71 -9.03 2.67 -0.11
N ARG A 72 -9.46 3.94 -0.07
CA ARG A 72 -9.38 4.84 -1.22
C ARG A 72 -7.94 5.23 -1.60
N PHE A 73 -7.01 5.13 -0.66
CA PHE A 73 -5.61 5.52 -0.83
C PHE A 73 -4.66 4.33 -0.92
N LEU A 74 -5.11 3.15 -0.48
CA LEU A 74 -4.34 1.91 -0.65
C LEU A 74 -4.36 1.49 -2.12
N PRO A 75 -3.22 1.08 -2.69
CA PRO A 75 -3.20 0.55 -4.03
C PRO A 75 -4.01 -0.74 -4.09
N LYS A 76 -4.78 -0.90 -5.17
CA LYS A 76 -5.41 -2.18 -5.47
C LYS A 76 -4.32 -3.23 -5.64
N GLU A 77 -4.33 -4.21 -4.75
CA GLU A 77 -3.37 -5.32 -4.81
C GLU A 77 -3.67 -6.20 -6.03
N MET A 78 -2.60 -6.61 -6.70
CA MET A 78 -2.69 -7.60 -7.77
C MET A 78 -3.11 -8.96 -7.20
N SER A 79 -3.88 -9.73 -7.97
CA SER A 79 -4.19 -11.12 -7.65
C SER A 79 -2.93 -12.00 -7.74
N GLU A 80 -2.99 -13.23 -7.22
CA GLU A 80 -1.85 -14.16 -7.34
C GLU A 80 -1.62 -14.56 -8.81
N GLU A 81 -2.68 -14.64 -9.60
CA GLU A 81 -2.66 -14.92 -11.03
C GLU A 81 -2.02 -13.76 -11.83
N GLU A 82 -2.38 -12.51 -11.50
CA GLU A 82 -1.76 -11.33 -12.12
C GLU A 82 -0.27 -11.23 -11.79
N ILE A 83 0.11 -11.55 -10.54
CA ILE A 83 1.51 -11.61 -10.12
C ILE A 83 2.24 -12.74 -10.86
N GLU A 84 1.63 -13.91 -10.99
CA GLU A 84 2.22 -15.04 -11.70
C GLU A 84 2.49 -14.72 -13.17
N ALA A 85 1.49 -14.17 -13.87
CA ALA A 85 1.60 -13.78 -15.26
C ALA A 85 2.75 -12.77 -15.45
N TRP A 86 2.81 -11.75 -14.58
CA TRP A 86 3.89 -10.76 -14.62
C TRP A 86 5.27 -11.38 -14.39
N ILE A 87 5.41 -12.28 -13.41
CA ILE A 87 6.68 -12.96 -13.12
C ILE A 87 7.15 -13.77 -14.33
N ARG A 88 6.25 -14.56 -14.95
CA ARG A 88 6.59 -15.39 -16.11
C ARG A 88 7.06 -14.55 -17.31
N GLU A 89 6.52 -13.34 -17.47
CA GLU A 89 6.88 -12.44 -18.58
C GLU A 89 8.14 -11.61 -18.30
N ASN A 90 8.41 -11.25 -17.05
CA ASN A 90 9.41 -10.21 -16.71
C ASN A 90 10.60 -10.72 -15.90
N VAL A 91 10.56 -11.95 -15.37
CA VAL A 91 11.58 -12.47 -14.46
C VAL A 91 12.03 -13.87 -14.88
N ASP A 92 13.31 -13.99 -15.21
CA ASP A 92 13.96 -15.29 -15.40
C ASP A 92 14.43 -15.83 -14.04
N LEU A 93 13.64 -16.76 -13.47
CA LEU A 93 13.94 -17.36 -12.17
C LEU A 93 15.26 -18.15 -12.16
N SER A 94 15.77 -18.59 -13.32
CA SER A 94 17.03 -19.33 -13.41
C SER A 94 18.27 -18.47 -13.11
N GLN A 95 18.14 -17.15 -13.20
CA GLN A 95 19.22 -16.20 -12.87
C GLN A 95 19.45 -16.03 -11.37
N PHE A 96 18.56 -16.59 -10.54
CA PHE A 96 18.63 -16.48 -9.10
C PHE A 96 19.19 -17.77 -8.47
N LYS A 97 20.02 -17.62 -7.44
CA LYS A 97 20.58 -18.76 -6.68
C LYS A 97 19.49 -19.68 -6.12
N THR A 98 18.35 -19.10 -5.73
CA THR A 98 17.13 -19.81 -5.37
C THR A 98 15.94 -19.01 -5.92
N PRO A 99 14.81 -19.66 -6.30
CA PRO A 99 13.64 -18.95 -6.80
C PRO A 99 13.14 -17.85 -5.84
N LEU A 100 13.21 -18.10 -4.53
CA LEU A 100 12.82 -17.12 -3.49
C LEU A 100 13.67 -15.84 -3.50
N ALA A 101 14.89 -15.86 -4.03
CA ALA A 101 15.70 -14.65 -4.15
C ALA A 101 15.10 -13.65 -5.17
N ALA A 102 14.17 -14.07 -6.03
CA ALA A 102 13.45 -13.19 -6.94
C ALA A 102 12.41 -12.30 -6.25
N ILE A 103 12.00 -12.60 -5.00
CA ILE A 103 10.98 -11.80 -4.26
C ILE A 103 11.37 -10.31 -4.21
N GLY A 104 12.64 -10.01 -3.93
CA GLY A 104 13.12 -8.63 -3.83
C GLY A 104 13.06 -7.90 -5.17
N ALA A 105 13.38 -8.58 -6.27
CA ALA A 105 13.30 -8.02 -7.62
C ALA A 105 11.84 -7.73 -8.01
N VAL A 106 10.94 -8.69 -7.77
CA VAL A 106 9.51 -8.56 -8.08
C VAL A 106 8.85 -7.46 -7.25
N THR A 107 9.07 -7.43 -5.94
CA THR A 107 8.49 -6.41 -5.05
C THR A 107 9.07 -5.01 -5.33
N LYS A 108 10.32 -4.91 -5.77
CA LYS A 108 10.89 -3.64 -6.24
C LYS A 108 10.21 -3.13 -7.51
N ALA A 109 9.86 -4.02 -8.44
CA ALA A 109 9.21 -3.66 -9.70
C ALA A 109 7.72 -3.33 -9.54
N LEU A 110 6.99 -4.16 -8.79
CA LEU A 110 5.53 -4.03 -8.61
C LEU A 110 5.15 -3.14 -7.43
N GLY A 111 6.10 -2.86 -6.53
CA GLY A 111 5.91 -2.02 -5.37
C GLY A 111 4.78 -2.51 -4.46
N PRO A 112 3.98 -1.59 -3.89
CA PRO A 112 2.95 -1.95 -2.91
C PRO A 112 1.75 -2.70 -3.50
N LYS A 113 1.62 -2.80 -4.84
CA LYS A 113 0.56 -3.57 -5.50
C LYS A 113 0.78 -5.08 -5.38
N ALA A 114 2.00 -5.53 -5.13
CA ALA A 114 2.32 -6.95 -4.96
C ALA A 114 3.01 -7.15 -3.61
N PRO A 115 2.25 -7.39 -2.52
CA PRO A 115 2.83 -7.64 -1.20
C PRO A 115 3.80 -8.81 -1.21
N GLY A 116 4.91 -8.69 -0.47
CA GLY A 116 5.98 -9.69 -0.47
C GLY A 116 5.52 -11.11 -0.12
N GLU A 117 4.58 -11.25 0.82
CA GLU A 117 4.00 -12.56 1.17
C GLU A 117 3.22 -13.19 0.00
N LYS A 118 2.51 -12.37 -0.78
CA LYS A 118 1.76 -12.84 -1.95
C LYS A 118 2.71 -13.25 -3.07
N VAL A 119 3.73 -12.43 -3.32
CA VAL A 119 4.82 -12.73 -4.26
C VAL A 119 5.56 -14.01 -3.88
N ARG A 120 5.87 -14.20 -2.59
CA ARG A 120 6.49 -15.43 -2.06
C ARG A 120 5.66 -16.66 -2.42
N ARG A 121 4.36 -16.67 -2.10
CA ARG A 121 3.48 -17.81 -2.39
C ARG A 121 3.44 -18.16 -3.88
N VAL A 122 3.39 -17.16 -4.75
CA VAL A 122 3.41 -17.36 -6.20
C VAL A 122 4.74 -17.97 -6.65
N ILE A 123 5.87 -17.45 -6.19
CA ILE A 123 7.20 -17.98 -6.52
C ILE A 123 7.36 -19.42 -6.02
N GLU A 124 6.90 -19.73 -4.81
CA GLU A 124 6.92 -21.09 -4.28
C GLU A 124 6.06 -22.06 -5.11
N ARG A 125 4.94 -21.59 -5.66
CA ARG A 125 4.11 -22.37 -6.58
C ARG A 125 4.80 -22.61 -7.94
N LEU A 126 5.50 -21.61 -8.46
CA LEU A 126 6.25 -21.70 -9.72
C LEU A 126 7.52 -22.56 -9.63
N ALA A 127 8.10 -22.68 -8.43
CA ALA A 127 9.33 -23.42 -8.17
C ALA A 127 9.13 -24.90 -7.84
N ARG A 128 7.87 -25.35 -7.75
CA ARG A 128 7.50 -26.77 -7.61
C ARG A 128 7.45 -27.44 -8.98
#